data_AF-A0A0S9M2A4-F1
#
_entry.id   AF-A0A0S9M2A4-F1
#
_cell.length_a   1.000
_cell.length_b   1.000
_cell.length_c   1.000
_cell.angle_alpha   90.00
_cell.angle_beta   90.00
_cell.angle_gamma   90.00
#
_symmetry.space_group_name_H-M   'P 1'
#
loop_
_entity.id
_entity.type
_entity.pdbx_description
1 polymer ?
#
loop_
_entity_poly.entity_id
_entity_poly.type
_entity_poly.pdbx_seq_one_letter_code
_entity_poly.pdbx_strand_id
1 'polypeptide(L)'
;MLEQAQGTVNEIAGKVQGAFGRATDDTATHLEGQARETLGKAQQVYGEALDHVRESAVKNPLGTIALAAGVGLVVGLLCNRR
;
A
#
# COMPACT_ATOMS: atom_id res chain seq x y z
N MET A 1 -7.98 -14.27 -21.77
CA MET A 1 -7.03 -14.44 -20.64
C MET A 1 -6.84 -13.14 -19.87
N LEU A 2 -6.44 -12.03 -20.53
CA LEU A 2 -6.25 -10.74 -19.86
C LEU A 2 -7.54 -10.14 -19.28
N GLU A 3 -8.69 -10.26 -19.97
CA GLU A 3 -9.98 -9.76 -19.46
C GLU A 3 -10.42 -10.43 -18.15
N GLN A 4 -10.22 -11.74 -18.01
CA GLN A 4 -10.56 -12.46 -16.78
C GLN A 4 -9.63 -12.04 -15.63
N ALA A 5 -8.34 -11.91 -15.91
CA ALA A 5 -7.38 -11.39 -14.93
C ALA A 5 -7.74 -9.96 -14.50
N GLN A 6 -8.15 -9.11 -15.44
CA GLN A 6 -8.55 -7.74 -15.16
C GLN A 6 -9.84 -7.68 -14.32
N GLY A 7 -10.81 -8.56 -14.59
CA GLY A 7 -12.02 -8.70 -13.78
C GLY A 7 -11.75 -9.12 -12.33
N THR A 8 -10.90 -10.14 -12.13
CA THR A 8 -10.49 -10.59 -10.80
C THR A 8 -9.74 -9.50 -10.03
N VAL A 9 -8.84 -8.78 -10.71
CA VAL A 9 -8.10 -7.64 -10.11
C VAL A 9 -9.08 -6.55 -9.68
N ASN A 10 -10.07 -6.23 -10.50
CA ASN A 10 -11.02 -5.17 -10.20
C ASN A 10 -11.94 -5.52 -9.02
N GLU A 11 -12.37 -6.78 -8.90
CA GLU A 11 -13.16 -7.23 -7.75
C GLU A 11 -12.38 -7.16 -6.44
N ILE A 12 -11.10 -7.55 -6.46
CA ILE A 12 -10.22 -7.47 -5.29
C ILE A 12 -9.98 -6.01 -4.92
N ALA A 13 -9.69 -5.14 -5.89
CA ALA A 13 -9.51 -3.71 -5.68
C ALA A 13 -10.75 -3.07 -5.06
N GLY A 14 -11.95 -3.43 -5.53
CA GLY A 14 -13.22 -2.96 -4.97
C GLY A 14 -13.45 -3.37 -3.51
N LYS A 15 -13.10 -4.61 -3.13
CA LYS A 15 -13.20 -5.10 -1.75
C LYS A 15 -12.23 -4.35 -0.82
N VAL A 16 -11.00 -4.13 -1.26
CA VAL A 16 -9.99 -3.38 -0.50
C VAL A 16 -10.41 -1.92 -0.34
N GLN A 17 -10.83 -1.25 -1.41
CA GLN A 17 -11.28 0.15 -1.37
C GLN A 17 -12.51 0.31 -0.48
N GLY A 18 -13.47 -0.62 -0.53
CA GLY A 18 -14.67 -0.58 0.32
C GLY A 18 -14.40 -0.85 1.81
N ALA A 19 -13.38 -1.64 2.15
CA ALA A 19 -12.98 -1.84 3.54
C ALA A 19 -12.15 -0.67 4.08
N PHE A 20 -11.17 -0.21 3.30
CA PHE A 20 -10.29 0.88 3.67
C PHE A 20 -11.03 2.22 3.74
N GLY A 21 -11.93 2.48 2.78
CA GLY A 21 -12.78 3.66 2.75
C GLY A 21 -13.64 3.77 4.01
N ARG A 22 -14.32 2.69 4.42
CA ARG A 22 -15.14 2.68 5.65
C ARG A 22 -14.32 2.92 6.92
N ALA A 23 -13.15 2.29 7.04
CA ALA A 23 -12.29 2.49 8.21
C ALA A 23 -11.65 3.90 8.27
N THR A 24 -11.33 4.46 7.09
CA THR A 24 -10.69 5.77 6.99
C THR A 24 -11.70 6.90 7.14
N ASP A 25 -12.94 6.75 6.66
CA ASP A 25 -13.99 7.76 6.78
C ASP A 25 -14.25 8.13 8.26
N ASP A 26 -14.35 7.13 9.13
CA ASP A 26 -14.50 7.33 10.59
C ASP A 26 -13.28 7.99 11.26
N THR A 27 -12.08 7.88 10.66
CA THR A 27 -10.81 8.29 11.29
C THR A 27 -10.30 9.64 10.74
N ALA A 28 -10.53 9.92 9.45
CA ALA A 28 -10.07 11.11 8.75
C ALA A 28 -10.73 12.38 9.26
N THR A 29 -11.99 12.31 9.71
CA THR A 29 -12.76 13.45 10.25
C THR A 29 -12.15 14.07 11.52
N HIS A 30 -11.16 13.44 12.16
CA HIS A 30 -10.50 13.96 13.37
C HIS A 30 -9.01 14.29 13.26
N LEU A 31 -8.34 14.01 12.13
CA LEU A 31 -6.86 14.03 12.05
C LEU A 31 -6.26 15.17 11.22
N GLU A 32 -7.07 15.94 10.49
CA GLU A 32 -6.59 16.90 9.48
C GLU A 32 -5.69 18.05 10.02
N GLY A 33 -5.74 18.33 11.32
CA GLY A 33 -5.03 19.46 11.93
C GLY A 33 -3.55 19.23 12.30
N GLN A 34 -3.15 18.02 12.71
CA GLN A 34 -1.79 17.75 13.23
C GLN A 34 -0.82 17.16 12.21
N ALA A 35 -1.32 16.61 11.10
CA ALA A 35 -0.50 15.89 10.14
C ALA A 35 0.44 16.79 9.31
N ARG A 36 0.09 18.08 9.13
CA ARG A 36 0.75 18.95 8.14
C ARG A 36 2.23 19.24 8.42
N GLU A 37 2.65 19.24 9.68
CA GLU A 37 4.03 19.58 10.07
C GLU A 37 4.95 18.33 10.11
N THR A 38 4.41 17.18 10.50
CA THR A 38 5.12 15.89 10.50
C THR A 38 5.22 15.27 9.11
N LEU A 39 4.25 15.52 8.23
CA LEU A 39 4.26 15.07 6.84
C LEU A 39 5.48 15.58 6.06
N GLY A 40 5.97 16.79 6.32
CA GLY A 40 7.10 17.35 5.56
C GLY A 40 8.41 16.56 5.73
N LYS A 41 8.75 16.16 6.96
CA LYS A 41 9.94 15.33 7.23
C LYS A 41 9.74 13.90 6.76
N ALA A 42 8.52 13.37 6.94
CA ALA A 42 8.18 12.03 6.48
C ALA A 42 8.25 11.93 4.95
N GLN A 43 7.76 12.93 4.21
CA GLN A 43 7.81 12.97 2.75
C GLN A 43 9.23 12.94 2.20
N GLN A 44 10.17 13.61 2.86
CA GLN A 44 11.56 13.66 2.40
C GLN A 44 12.25 12.29 2.57
N VAL A 45 12.09 11.66 3.74
CA VAL A 45 12.63 10.31 4.00
C VAL A 45 11.92 9.26 3.13
N TYR A 46 10.61 9.41 2.94
CA TYR A 46 9.80 8.51 2.12
C TYR A 46 10.17 8.61 0.63
N GLY A 47 10.48 9.81 0.14
CA GLY A 47 10.94 10.04 -1.22
C GLY A 47 12.26 9.31 -1.53
N GLU A 48 13.24 9.40 -0.62
CA GLU A 48 14.54 8.71 -0.77
C GLU A 48 14.38 7.18 -0.74
N ALA A 49 13.59 6.67 0.21
CA ALA A 49 13.29 5.24 0.28
C ALA A 49 12.57 4.72 -0.97
N LEU A 50 11.60 5.48 -1.49
CA LEU A 50 10.90 5.14 -2.73
C LEU A 50 11.83 5.10 -3.93
N ASP A 51 12.79 6.03 -4.01
CA ASP A 51 13.71 6.09 -5.14
C ASP A 51 14.62 4.86 -5.18
N HIS A 52 15.12 4.41 -4.03
CA HIS A 52 15.86 3.15 -3.89
C HIS A 52 15.03 1.91 -4.27
N VAL A 53 13.76 1.89 -3.88
CA VAL A 53 12.83 0.80 -4.25
C VAL A 53 12.55 0.83 -5.75
N ARG A 54 12.33 2.00 -6.34
CA ARG A 54 12.12 2.18 -7.78
C ARG A 54 13.33 1.72 -8.57
N GLU A 55 14.53 2.12 -8.17
CA GLU A 55 15.76 1.70 -8.84
C GLU A 55 15.95 0.19 -8.76
N SER A 56 15.64 -0.41 -7.60
CA SER A 56 15.64 -1.88 -7.41
C SER A 56 14.58 -2.59 -8.24
N ALA A 57 13.41 -1.97 -8.44
CA ALA A 57 12.34 -2.50 -9.29
C ALA A 57 12.75 -2.58 -10.76
N VAL A 58 13.47 -1.56 -11.25
CA VAL A 58 13.97 -1.51 -12.64
C VAL A 58 15.13 -2.50 -12.83
N LYS A 59 16.05 -2.60 -11.86
CA LYS A 59 17.22 -3.48 -11.96
C LYS A 59 16.89 -4.96 -11.68
N ASN A 60 15.99 -5.23 -10.73
CA ASN A 60 15.63 -6.57 -10.26
C ASN A 60 14.11 -6.67 -10.00
N PRO A 61 13.30 -6.80 -11.06
CA PRO A 61 11.84 -6.83 -10.95
C PRO A 61 11.35 -8.00 -10.10
N LEU A 62 11.99 -9.18 -10.21
CA LEU A 62 11.62 -10.35 -9.42
C LEU A 62 11.93 -10.18 -7.93
N GLY A 63 13.09 -9.61 -7.58
CA GLY A 63 13.47 -9.37 -6.18
C GLY A 63 12.51 -8.39 -5.49
N THR A 64 12.07 -7.38 -6.23
CA THR A 64 11.13 -6.37 -5.72
C THR A 64 9.72 -6.95 -5.55
N ILE A 65 9.25 -7.77 -6.48
CA ILE A 65 7.97 -8.49 -6.35
C ILE A 65 8.01 -9.45 -5.15
N ALA A 66 9.12 -10.19 -4.97
CA ALA A 66 9.27 -11.10 -3.84
C ALA A 66 9.28 -10.36 -2.49
N LEU A 67 9.94 -9.21 -2.42
CA LEU A 67 9.92 -8.35 -1.24
C LEU A 67 8.50 -7.86 -0.92
N ALA A 68 7.79 -7.32 -1.93
CA ALA A 68 6.42 -6.85 -1.78
C ALA A 68 5.47 -7.98 -1.35
N ALA A 69 5.62 -9.16 -1.94
CA ALA A 69 4.87 -10.36 -1.56
C ALA A 69 5.16 -10.76 -0.11
N GLY A 70 6.42 -10.77 0.31
CA GLY A 70 6.81 -11.08 1.70
C GLY A 70 6.19 -10.12 2.72
N VAL A 71 6.25 -8.81 2.44
CA VAL A 71 5.60 -7.79 3.30
C VAL A 71 4.09 -8.00 3.34
N GLY A 72 3.46 -8.18 2.18
CA GLY A 72 2.01 -8.42 2.09
C GLY A 72 1.57 -9.68 2.83
N LEU A 73 2.37 -10.74 2.81
CA LEU A 73 2.08 -12.00 3.49
C LEU A 73 2.20 -11.85 5.01
N VAL A 74 3.22 -11.14 5.50
CA VAL A 74 3.38 -10.85 6.94
C VAL A 74 2.22 -10.00 7.46
N VAL A 75 1.87 -8.92 6.75
CA VAL A 75 0.73 -8.07 7.10
C VAL A 75 -0.58 -8.85 7.02
N GLY A 76 -0.77 -9.62 5.94
CA GLY A 76 -1.95 -10.46 5.75
C GLY A 76 -2.11 -11.49 6.87
N LEU A 77 -1.03 -12.15 7.29
CA LEU A 77 -1.05 -13.09 8.42
C LEU A 77 -1.32 -12.41 9.76
N LEU A 78 -0.85 -11.19 9.97
CA LEU A 78 -1.16 -10.40 11.16
C LEU A 78 -2.64 -9.99 11.21
N CYS A 79 -3.23 -9.59 10.08
CA CYS A 79 -4.65 -9.26 9.98
C CYS A 79 -5.56 -10.50 9.99
N ASN A 80 -5.07 -11.66 9.54
CA ASN A 80 -5.80 -12.93 9.55
C ASN A 80 -5.91 -13.58 10.94
N ARG A 81 -5.33 -12.97 11.99
CA ARG A 81 -5.45 -13.43 13.39
C ARG A 81 -6.61 -12.77 14.17
N ARG A 82 -7.57 -12.17 13.47
CA ARG A 82 -8.81 -11.59 14.03
C ARG A 82 -9.99 -12.11 13.24
#